data_AF-A0A519NLU9-F1
#
_entry.id   AF-A0A519NLU9-F1
#
_cell.length_a   1.000
_cell.length_b   1.000
_cell.length_c   1.000
_cell.angle_alpha   90.00
_cell.angle_beta   90.00
_cell.angle_gamma   90.00
#
_symmetry.space_group_name_H-M   'P 1'
#
loop_
_entity.id
_entity.type
_entity.pdbx_description
1 polymer ?
#
loop_
_entity_poly.entity_id
_entity_poly.type
_entity_poly.pdbx_seq_one_letter_code
_entity_poly.pdbx_strand_id
1 'polypeptide(L)'
;MDSNVILNKYWDIFLGHICEFYPLEKGFITEWEYELDWHALSKNRKLEWSDAFLEQYQERFVWHEVAWNDAIVWDIPKIEKFKKRLDWYYLQQNVNLVLSEALIEKYRKKLSYVVDSNLFLTDTLKEKYTLSVYPDRKYGTRPKEPLPEGDLEEYIENLSKGNNELELYQKLFLPVVEESSIEAIFNAKFDYSQRYFYLEPKRNDIHGLTPEFESVKEVKNFTEFINGQSVGALGEEITLKNGSLQEGPDRLLEVPRFYLQGVYNDAILLVSENIKALLEKFSLPEERIFHQVKMQHRKIKSDTKYYIFQAAGNTILKELDFEKCNFRFRSLYTKDESAVDGPLGYKLKNFEHLVETEKELRAKYDCYIEVRPDEYLLRTEKDMYTDPDGRKIIINDFLKHALEKAFPDQMYFRSAQLVPVKIDQEKYDNKAGLNLADNISSKPIYIPSEADLFFQAKMKRLENSKEAVTPEMTKNDVFSAKELELNVLFPEEFKEKILAKRLKIRGYKMLKPAGYYIENEYTSRTPESYNSVVIAENGLGDTINLFLEKDSDFKLKDEYYEFLHETGEVKKLGLGRYKM
;
A
#
# COMPACT_ATOMS: atom_id res chain seq x y z
N MET A 1 -21.08 -22.73 -22.32
CA MET A 1 -19.88 -21.88 -22.21
C MET A 1 -18.75 -22.77 -21.72
N ASP A 2 -17.55 -22.67 -22.28
CA ASP A 2 -16.45 -23.59 -21.94
C ASP A 2 -15.70 -23.09 -20.70
N SER A 3 -15.91 -23.77 -19.57
CA SER A 3 -15.24 -23.51 -18.30
C SER A 3 -13.71 -23.49 -18.44
N ASN A 4 -13.13 -24.26 -19.37
CA ASN A 4 -11.68 -24.25 -19.61
C ASN A 4 -11.20 -22.93 -20.17
N VAL A 5 -11.98 -22.27 -21.04
CA VAL A 5 -11.61 -20.96 -21.60
C VAL A 5 -11.57 -19.92 -20.48
N ILE A 6 -12.56 -19.93 -19.58
CA ILE A 6 -12.61 -19.01 -18.43
C ILE A 6 -11.39 -19.22 -17.53
N LEU A 7 -11.13 -20.46 -17.10
CA LEU A 7 -10.07 -20.75 -16.14
C LEU A 7 -8.66 -20.56 -16.72
N ASN A 8 -8.49 -20.68 -18.05
CA ASN A 8 -7.19 -20.51 -18.71
C ASN A 8 -6.92 -19.08 -19.16
N LYS A 9 -7.91 -18.38 -19.76
CA LYS A 9 -7.71 -17.04 -20.35
C LYS A 9 -8.13 -15.90 -19.42
N TYR A 10 -9.07 -16.15 -18.51
CA TYR A 10 -9.73 -15.12 -17.70
C TYR A 10 -9.65 -15.39 -16.20
N TRP A 11 -8.57 -16.05 -15.76
CA TRP A 11 -8.34 -16.44 -14.37
C TRP A 11 -8.48 -15.27 -13.38
N ASP A 12 -7.81 -14.13 -13.63
CA ASP A 12 -7.82 -13.00 -12.70
C ASP A 12 -9.23 -12.41 -12.52
N ILE A 13 -10.00 -12.35 -13.61
CA ILE A 13 -11.39 -11.88 -13.61
C ILE A 13 -12.26 -12.85 -12.82
N PHE A 14 -12.15 -14.15 -13.12
CA PHE A 14 -12.85 -15.21 -12.39
C PHE A 14 -12.54 -15.14 -10.90
N LEU A 15 -11.26 -15.12 -10.53
CA LEU A 15 -10.78 -15.07 -9.15
C LEU A 15 -11.32 -13.86 -8.41
N GLY A 16 -11.26 -12.66 -9.00
CA GLY A 16 -11.79 -11.43 -8.40
C GLY A 16 -13.29 -11.57 -8.08
N HIS A 17 -14.08 -12.12 -9.01
CA HIS A 17 -15.52 -12.31 -8.80
C HIS A 17 -15.84 -13.41 -7.79
N ILE A 18 -15.08 -14.50 -7.77
CA ILE A 18 -15.21 -15.53 -6.73
C ILE A 18 -14.91 -14.90 -5.36
N CYS A 19 -13.81 -14.15 -5.24
CA CYS A 19 -13.45 -13.50 -3.98
C CYS A 19 -14.50 -12.47 -3.53
N GLU A 20 -15.17 -11.79 -4.46
CA GLU A 20 -16.17 -10.77 -4.13
C GLU A 20 -17.58 -11.34 -3.84
N PHE A 21 -18.02 -12.38 -4.55
CA PHE A 21 -19.42 -12.81 -4.53
C PHE A 21 -19.66 -14.23 -4.02
N TYR A 22 -18.63 -15.10 -4.02
CA TYR A 22 -18.79 -16.49 -3.58
C TYR A 22 -18.70 -16.59 -2.05
N PRO A 23 -19.52 -17.42 -1.38
CA PRO A 23 -19.46 -17.63 0.06
C PRO A 23 -18.27 -18.52 0.45
N LEU A 24 -17.04 -18.01 0.31
CA LEU A 24 -15.83 -18.77 0.62
C LEU A 24 -15.77 -19.11 2.12
N GLU A 25 -15.58 -20.39 2.42
CA GLU A 25 -15.44 -20.86 3.80
C GLU A 25 -14.10 -20.43 4.40
N LYS A 26 -14.04 -20.26 5.72
CA LYS A 26 -12.80 -19.87 6.43
C LYS A 26 -11.66 -20.87 6.23
N GLY A 27 -11.99 -22.16 6.13
CA GLY A 27 -11.02 -23.23 5.84
C GLY A 27 -10.36 -23.01 4.48
N PHE A 28 -11.17 -22.78 3.44
CA PHE A 28 -10.71 -22.46 2.09
C PHE A 28 -9.85 -21.20 2.06
N ILE A 29 -10.29 -20.11 2.70
CA ILE A 29 -9.52 -18.86 2.76
C ILE A 29 -8.15 -19.07 3.41
N THR A 30 -8.08 -19.90 4.44
CA THR A 30 -6.83 -20.19 5.15
C THR A 30 -5.89 -21.03 4.28
N GLU A 31 -6.42 -22.02 3.57
CA GLU A 31 -5.63 -22.86 2.67
C GLU A 31 -5.06 -22.08 1.48
N TRP A 32 -5.84 -21.15 0.93
CA TRP A 32 -5.52 -20.43 -0.31
C TRP A 32 -5.17 -18.96 -0.09
N GLU A 33 -4.78 -18.54 1.11
CA GLU A 33 -4.61 -17.12 1.49
C GLU A 33 -3.65 -16.31 0.61
N TYR A 34 -2.71 -16.96 -0.08
CA TYR A 34 -1.74 -16.31 -0.98
C TYR A 34 -2.24 -16.16 -2.42
N GLU A 35 -3.29 -16.89 -2.80
CA GLU A 35 -3.87 -16.86 -4.15
C GLU A 35 -5.11 -15.97 -4.24
N LEU A 36 -5.71 -15.61 -3.10
CA LEU A 36 -6.95 -14.83 -3.07
C LEU A 36 -6.71 -13.34 -3.36
N ASP A 37 -7.67 -12.74 -4.07
CA ASP A 37 -7.77 -11.29 -4.20
C ASP A 37 -8.38 -10.69 -2.93
N TRP A 38 -7.52 -10.21 -2.04
CA TRP A 38 -7.93 -9.60 -0.77
C TRP A 38 -8.70 -8.29 -0.92
N HIS A 39 -8.53 -7.56 -2.04
CA HIS A 39 -9.33 -6.36 -2.29
C HIS A 39 -10.78 -6.76 -2.60
N ALA A 40 -10.98 -7.74 -3.48
CA ALA A 40 -12.29 -8.31 -3.75
C ALA A 40 -12.90 -8.96 -2.50
N LEU A 41 -12.11 -9.72 -1.74
CA LEU A 41 -12.54 -10.37 -0.51
C LEU A 41 -13.02 -9.37 0.55
N SER A 42 -12.39 -8.20 0.67
CA SER A 42 -12.83 -7.12 1.57
C SER A 42 -14.23 -6.59 1.29
N LYS A 43 -14.70 -6.69 0.04
CA LYS A 43 -16.05 -6.28 -0.38
C LYS A 43 -17.09 -7.37 -0.20
N ASN A 44 -16.66 -8.61 0.07
CA ASN A 44 -17.55 -9.76 0.02
C ASN A 44 -18.58 -9.74 1.15
N ARG A 45 -19.85 -9.73 0.76
CA ARG A 45 -21.01 -9.64 1.67
C ARG A 45 -21.53 -11.00 2.12
N LYS A 46 -20.95 -12.09 1.61
CA LYS A 46 -21.32 -13.47 1.90
C LYS A 46 -20.41 -14.14 2.94
N LEU A 47 -19.28 -13.50 3.28
CA LEU A 47 -18.38 -14.01 4.31
C LEU A 47 -18.92 -13.77 5.71
N GLU A 48 -18.51 -14.65 6.63
CA GLU A 48 -18.75 -14.50 8.05
C GLU A 48 -17.72 -13.56 8.71
N TRP A 49 -18.02 -12.27 8.76
CA TRP A 49 -17.16 -11.23 9.33
C TRP A 49 -17.15 -11.22 10.87
N SER A 50 -16.38 -12.14 11.46
CA SER A 50 -16.08 -12.13 12.90
C SER A 50 -14.87 -11.24 13.24
N ASP A 51 -14.82 -10.73 14.46
CA ASP A 51 -13.65 -9.99 14.97
C ASP A 51 -12.34 -10.76 14.85
N ALA A 52 -12.37 -12.08 15.14
CA ALA A 52 -11.19 -12.94 15.02
C ALA A 52 -10.72 -13.06 13.58
N PHE A 53 -11.65 -13.12 12.62
CA PHE A 53 -11.32 -13.14 11.19
C PHE A 53 -10.70 -11.81 10.74
N LEU A 54 -11.27 -10.68 11.18
CA LEU A 54 -10.71 -9.35 10.93
C LEU A 54 -9.31 -9.20 11.52
N GLU A 55 -9.06 -9.70 12.74
CA GLU A 55 -7.74 -9.66 13.38
C GLU A 55 -6.71 -10.53 12.68
N GLN A 56 -7.08 -11.76 12.34
CA GLN A 56 -6.19 -12.73 11.72
C GLN A 56 -5.61 -12.20 10.40
N TYR A 57 -6.44 -11.56 9.58
CA TYR A 57 -6.07 -11.08 8.25
C TYR A 57 -6.02 -9.55 8.13
N GLN A 58 -5.88 -8.84 9.26
CA GLN A 58 -5.94 -7.38 9.31
C GLN A 58 -4.94 -6.66 8.38
N GLU A 59 -3.78 -7.27 8.10
CA GLU A 59 -2.76 -6.69 7.22
C GLU A 59 -3.01 -6.97 5.73
N ARG A 60 -3.93 -7.89 5.41
CA ARG A 60 -4.28 -8.25 4.04
C ARG A 60 -5.52 -7.50 3.56
N PHE A 61 -6.46 -7.18 4.46
CA PHE A 61 -7.68 -6.48 4.10
C PHE A 61 -7.46 -5.03 3.63
N VAL A 62 -8.29 -4.62 2.69
CA VAL A 62 -8.43 -3.23 2.26
C VAL A 62 -9.47 -2.55 3.14
N TRP A 63 -9.00 -1.73 4.07
CA TRP A 63 -9.84 -1.26 5.19
C TRP A 63 -10.93 -0.26 4.82
N HIS A 64 -10.79 0.49 3.73
CA HIS A 64 -11.90 1.33 3.25
C HIS A 64 -13.07 0.47 2.76
N GLU A 65 -12.78 -0.63 2.06
CA GLU A 65 -13.81 -1.59 1.63
C GLU A 65 -14.44 -2.29 2.84
N VAL A 66 -13.63 -2.74 3.80
CA VAL A 66 -14.12 -3.34 5.06
C VAL A 66 -14.98 -2.36 5.86
N ALA A 67 -14.57 -1.10 5.97
CA ALA A 67 -15.34 -0.06 6.67
C ALA A 67 -16.69 0.19 6.01
N TRP A 68 -16.76 0.11 4.68
CA TRP A 68 -17.96 0.35 3.91
C TRP A 68 -18.85 -0.89 3.69
N ASN A 69 -18.30 -2.10 3.90
CA ASN A 69 -18.97 -3.37 3.71
C ASN A 69 -20.20 -3.49 4.64
N ASP A 70 -21.38 -3.54 4.05
CA ASP A 70 -22.65 -3.60 4.77
C ASP A 70 -22.95 -4.98 5.38
N ALA A 71 -22.12 -5.99 5.15
CA ALA A 71 -22.18 -7.23 5.94
C ALA A 71 -21.52 -7.10 7.32
N ILE A 72 -20.84 -5.99 7.61
CA ILE A 72 -20.12 -5.75 8.87
C ILE A 72 -20.88 -4.72 9.71
N VAL A 73 -21.22 -5.12 10.95
CA VAL A 73 -21.84 -4.23 11.94
C VAL A 73 -20.76 -3.50 12.73
N TRP A 74 -20.76 -2.17 12.66
CA TRP A 74 -19.78 -1.32 13.35
C TRP A 74 -20.37 -0.70 14.61
N ASP A 75 -20.04 -1.29 15.76
CA ASP A 75 -20.35 -0.76 17.09
C ASP A 75 -19.11 -0.12 17.73
N ILE A 76 -19.29 0.63 18.82
CA ILE A 76 -18.19 1.34 19.49
C ILE A 76 -17.03 0.40 19.86
N PRO A 77 -17.24 -0.80 20.45
CA PRO A 77 -16.14 -1.72 20.76
C PRO A 77 -15.32 -2.12 19.53
N LYS A 78 -15.97 -2.50 18.42
CA LYS A 78 -15.29 -2.90 17.18
C LYS A 78 -14.58 -1.71 16.53
N ILE A 79 -15.19 -0.53 16.53
CA ILE A 79 -14.54 0.71 16.06
C ILE A 79 -13.30 0.97 16.88
N GLU A 80 -13.36 0.92 18.21
CA GLU A 80 -12.19 1.16 19.08
C GLU A 80 -11.06 0.16 18.82
N LYS A 81 -11.40 -1.09 18.58
CA LYS A 81 -10.47 -2.16 18.27
C LYS A 81 -9.70 -1.90 16.97
N PHE A 82 -10.39 -1.41 15.93
CA PHE A 82 -9.81 -1.22 14.59
C PHE A 82 -9.62 0.24 14.17
N LYS A 83 -9.82 1.22 15.07
CA LYS A 83 -9.86 2.66 14.76
C LYS A 83 -8.65 3.23 14.02
N LYS A 84 -7.48 2.59 14.14
CA LYS A 84 -6.25 3.02 13.45
C LYS A 84 -6.28 2.73 11.95
N ARG A 85 -7.16 1.83 11.52
CA ARG A 85 -7.28 1.39 10.13
C ARG A 85 -8.56 1.89 9.45
N LEU A 86 -9.50 2.41 10.24
CA LEU A 86 -10.78 2.91 9.75
C LEU A 86 -10.67 4.35 9.29
N ASP A 87 -11.10 4.59 8.05
CA ASP A 87 -11.37 5.91 7.52
C ASP A 87 -12.85 6.26 7.74
N TRP A 88 -13.10 7.41 8.37
CA TRP A 88 -14.44 7.89 8.70
C TRP A 88 -15.27 8.24 7.48
N TYR A 89 -14.64 8.62 6.37
CA TYR A 89 -15.33 8.87 5.11
C TYR A 89 -16.14 7.64 4.67
N TYR A 90 -15.55 6.45 4.74
CA TYR A 90 -16.18 5.18 4.35
C TYR A 90 -17.07 4.63 5.47
N LEU A 91 -16.61 4.70 6.73
CA LEU A 91 -17.36 4.17 7.87
C LEU A 91 -18.71 4.85 8.06
N GLN A 92 -18.80 6.18 7.90
CA GLN A 92 -20.05 6.93 8.06
C GLN A 92 -21.08 6.70 6.93
N GLN A 93 -20.63 6.09 5.83
CA GLN A 93 -21.49 5.65 4.73
C GLN A 93 -21.99 4.21 4.92
N ASN A 94 -21.49 3.49 5.92
CA ASN A 94 -21.95 2.13 6.20
C ASN A 94 -23.36 2.15 6.81
N VAL A 95 -24.29 1.47 6.17
CA VAL A 95 -25.68 1.38 6.64
C VAL A 95 -25.82 0.62 7.97
N ASN A 96 -24.81 -0.19 8.32
CA ASN A 96 -24.70 -0.95 9.56
C ASN A 96 -23.75 -0.31 10.59
N LEU A 97 -23.40 0.97 10.42
CA LEU A 97 -22.83 1.76 11.51
C LEU A 97 -23.90 1.96 12.60
N VAL A 98 -23.65 1.45 13.80
CA VAL A 98 -24.59 1.47 14.93
C VAL A 98 -24.69 2.87 15.53
N LEU A 99 -25.50 3.73 14.91
CA LEU A 99 -25.76 5.07 15.42
C LEU A 99 -26.44 5.00 16.79
N SER A 100 -25.89 5.76 17.73
CA SER A 100 -26.41 5.93 19.08
C SER A 100 -25.96 7.28 19.60
N GLU A 101 -26.62 7.77 20.66
CA GLU A 101 -26.19 9.00 21.33
C GLU A 101 -24.72 8.93 21.75
N ALA A 102 -24.31 7.81 22.37
CA ALA A 102 -22.95 7.59 22.81
C ALA A 102 -21.93 7.62 21.65
N LEU A 103 -22.27 7.06 20.49
CA LEU A 103 -21.39 7.07 19.32
C LEU A 103 -21.26 8.50 18.76
N ILE A 104 -22.37 9.21 18.61
CA ILE A 104 -22.38 10.58 18.06
C ILE A 104 -21.65 11.54 19.00
N GLU A 105 -21.90 11.47 20.30
CA GLU A 105 -21.20 12.31 21.29
C GLU A 105 -19.70 12.07 21.27
N LYS A 106 -19.29 10.79 21.21
CA LYS A 106 -17.88 10.41 21.20
C LYS A 106 -17.15 10.80 19.92
N TYR A 107 -17.80 10.68 18.76
CA TYR A 107 -17.17 10.86 17.45
C TYR A 107 -17.72 12.06 16.65
N ARG A 108 -18.38 13.02 17.31
CA ARG A 108 -19.01 14.20 16.69
C ARG A 108 -18.10 14.93 15.70
N LYS A 109 -16.80 15.05 16.02
CA LYS A 109 -15.83 15.75 15.16
C LYS A 109 -15.45 14.98 13.90
N LYS A 110 -15.62 13.65 13.89
CA LYS A 110 -15.26 12.78 12.77
C LYS A 110 -16.46 12.41 11.90
N LEU A 111 -17.65 12.36 12.49
CA LEU A 111 -18.92 12.17 11.79
C LEU A 111 -19.37 13.49 11.17
N SER A 112 -19.01 13.72 9.91
CA SER A 112 -19.43 14.91 9.18
C SER A 112 -20.85 14.77 8.61
N TYR A 113 -21.25 13.53 8.28
CA TYR A 113 -22.59 13.20 7.83
C TYR A 113 -22.93 11.72 8.05
N VAL A 114 -24.20 11.37 7.82
CA VAL A 114 -24.69 9.99 7.77
C VAL A 114 -25.52 9.76 6.51
N VAL A 115 -25.61 8.53 6.04
CA VAL A 115 -26.49 8.16 4.92
C VAL A 115 -27.93 7.97 5.39
N ASP A 116 -28.90 8.36 4.55
CA ASP A 116 -30.33 8.23 4.83
C ASP A 116 -30.82 6.78 4.98
N SER A 117 -30.09 5.83 4.38
CA SER A 117 -30.35 4.39 4.46
C SER A 117 -29.74 3.70 5.68
N ASN A 118 -29.07 4.43 6.59
CA ASN A 118 -28.49 3.82 7.79
C ASN A 118 -29.58 3.22 8.69
N LEU A 119 -29.41 1.95 9.07
CA LEU A 119 -30.41 1.16 9.77
C LEU A 119 -30.69 1.63 11.20
N PHE A 120 -29.79 2.43 11.77
CA PHE A 120 -29.86 2.92 13.15
C PHE A 120 -30.17 4.42 13.23
N LEU A 121 -30.36 5.08 12.08
CA LEU A 121 -30.67 6.50 12.01
C LEU A 121 -32.15 6.75 12.38
N THR A 122 -32.39 7.44 13.49
CA THR A 122 -33.75 7.85 13.91
C THR A 122 -33.94 9.36 13.77
N ASP A 123 -35.18 9.80 13.61
CA ASP A 123 -35.48 11.24 13.53
C ASP A 123 -35.10 11.99 14.81
N THR A 124 -35.22 11.33 15.97
CA THR A 124 -34.75 11.86 17.26
C THR A 124 -33.25 12.15 17.24
N LEU A 125 -32.42 11.25 16.69
CA LEU A 125 -30.98 11.47 16.58
C LEU A 125 -30.66 12.59 15.58
N LYS A 126 -31.36 12.65 14.44
CA LYS A 126 -31.20 13.72 13.45
C LYS A 126 -31.45 15.09 14.06
N GLU A 127 -32.58 15.24 14.76
CA GLU A 127 -33.00 16.50 15.38
C GLU A 127 -32.06 16.91 16.52
N LYS A 128 -31.79 15.99 17.47
CA LYS A 128 -30.98 16.28 18.66
C LYS A 128 -29.55 16.69 18.32
N TYR A 129 -28.95 16.08 17.30
CA TYR A 129 -27.55 16.30 16.94
C TYR A 129 -27.35 17.13 15.67
N THR A 130 -28.43 17.55 15.01
CA THR A 130 -28.40 18.30 13.73
C THR A 130 -27.50 17.61 12.70
N LEU A 131 -27.67 16.29 12.54
CA LEU A 131 -26.84 15.50 11.63
C LEU A 131 -27.13 15.88 10.18
N SER A 132 -26.06 16.11 9.41
CA SER A 132 -26.16 16.19 7.95
C SER A 132 -26.50 14.81 7.40
N VAL A 133 -27.62 14.68 6.70
CA VAL A 133 -28.04 13.42 6.08
C VAL A 133 -27.87 13.52 4.57
N TYR A 134 -27.17 12.56 3.98
CA TYR A 134 -26.94 12.49 2.54
C TYR A 134 -27.63 11.26 1.94
N PRO A 135 -28.07 11.33 0.69
CA PRO A 135 -28.58 10.16 0.00
C PRO A 135 -27.48 9.10 -0.08
N ASP A 136 -27.83 7.86 0.22
CA ASP A 136 -26.94 6.71 0.08
C ASP A 136 -26.46 6.56 -1.38
N ARG A 137 -25.19 6.91 -1.61
CA ARG A 137 -24.50 6.72 -2.89
C ARG A 137 -23.80 5.36 -2.88
N LYS A 138 -24.55 4.26 -2.88
CA LYS A 138 -23.92 2.96 -3.15
C LYS A 138 -23.23 3.02 -4.52
N TYR A 139 -21.93 2.71 -4.60
CA TYR A 139 -21.36 2.32 -5.88
C TYR A 139 -22.12 1.07 -6.35
N GLY A 140 -22.62 1.10 -7.59
CA GLY A 140 -23.47 0.04 -8.14
C GLY A 140 -24.99 0.30 -8.14
N THR A 141 -25.47 1.49 -7.72
CA THR A 141 -26.89 1.90 -7.90
C THR A 141 -27.15 2.72 -9.17
N ARG A 142 -26.12 2.88 -10.04
CA ARG A 142 -26.42 3.24 -11.43
C ARG A 142 -27.40 2.19 -11.98
N PRO A 143 -28.42 2.60 -12.76
CA PRO A 143 -29.26 1.65 -13.45
C PRO A 143 -28.36 0.65 -14.16
N LYS A 144 -28.44 -0.62 -13.73
CA LYS A 144 -27.74 -1.70 -14.39
C LYS A 144 -28.33 -1.81 -15.78
N GLU A 145 -27.59 -1.40 -16.80
CA GLU A 145 -27.97 -1.81 -18.15
C GLU A 145 -27.97 -3.33 -18.15
N PRO A 146 -29.06 -4.02 -18.53
CA PRO A 146 -29.06 -5.47 -18.50
C PRO A 146 -27.87 -5.98 -19.33
N LEU A 147 -27.18 -7.01 -18.84
CA LEU A 147 -26.16 -7.68 -19.65
C LEU A 147 -26.81 -8.12 -20.97
N PRO A 148 -26.35 -7.62 -22.13
CA PRO A 148 -26.92 -8.00 -23.42
C PRO A 148 -26.77 -9.52 -23.62
N GLU A 149 -27.66 -10.12 -24.41
CA GLU A 149 -27.42 -11.48 -24.87
C GLU A 149 -26.17 -11.48 -25.75
N GLY A 150 -25.13 -12.19 -25.31
CA GLY A 150 -23.82 -12.20 -25.96
C GLY A 150 -23.03 -13.46 -25.64
N ASP A 151 -21.85 -13.56 -26.27
CA ASP A 151 -20.87 -14.59 -25.94
C ASP A 151 -19.91 -14.14 -24.82
N LEU A 152 -18.96 -15.01 -24.46
CA LEU A 152 -18.00 -14.74 -23.39
C LEU A 152 -17.19 -13.46 -23.63
N GLU A 153 -16.86 -13.14 -24.88
CA GLU A 153 -16.03 -11.98 -25.22
C GLU A 153 -16.83 -10.69 -25.08
N GLU A 154 -18.08 -10.69 -25.55
CA GLU A 154 -18.99 -9.56 -25.35
C GLU A 154 -19.25 -9.30 -23.86
N TYR A 155 -19.42 -10.34 -23.05
CA TYR A 155 -19.58 -10.16 -21.60
C TYR A 155 -18.34 -9.57 -20.93
N ILE A 156 -17.16 -10.00 -21.35
CA ILE A 156 -15.89 -9.51 -20.79
C ILE A 156 -15.62 -8.07 -21.24
N GLU A 157 -15.96 -7.69 -22.47
CA GLU A 157 -15.88 -6.30 -22.91
C GLU A 157 -16.74 -5.38 -22.04
N ASN A 158 -17.92 -5.86 -21.63
CA ASN A 158 -18.84 -5.12 -20.78
C ASN A 158 -18.34 -4.94 -19.33
N LEU A 159 -17.38 -5.73 -18.82
CA LEU A 159 -16.72 -5.48 -17.53
C LEU A 159 -16.12 -4.07 -17.46
N SER A 160 -15.52 -3.60 -18.56
CA SER A 160 -14.89 -2.28 -18.62
C SER A 160 -15.89 -1.12 -18.46
N LYS A 161 -17.20 -1.38 -18.60
CA LYS A 161 -18.29 -0.42 -18.48
C LYS A 161 -18.89 -0.36 -17.05
N GLY A 162 -18.49 -1.29 -16.18
CA GLY A 162 -18.52 -1.16 -14.72
C GLY A 162 -19.89 -1.14 -14.02
N ASN A 163 -20.92 -1.84 -14.51
CA ASN A 163 -22.26 -1.81 -13.89
C ASN A 163 -22.95 -3.17 -13.62
N ASN A 164 -22.38 -4.33 -13.96
CA ASN A 164 -23.09 -5.64 -13.87
C ASN A 164 -22.35 -6.80 -13.19
N GLU A 165 -21.29 -6.54 -12.40
CA GLU A 165 -20.40 -7.58 -11.81
C GLU A 165 -21.14 -8.77 -11.17
N LEU A 166 -22.20 -8.52 -10.38
CA LEU A 166 -22.96 -9.60 -9.74
C LEU A 166 -23.72 -10.48 -10.74
N GLU A 167 -24.35 -9.88 -11.75
CA GLU A 167 -25.11 -10.63 -12.76
C GLU A 167 -24.14 -11.41 -13.67
N LEU A 168 -22.97 -10.84 -13.95
CA LEU A 168 -21.89 -11.50 -14.66
C LEU A 168 -21.36 -12.71 -13.87
N TYR A 169 -21.09 -12.54 -12.58
CA TYR A 169 -20.74 -13.65 -11.69
C TYR A 169 -21.78 -14.78 -11.74
N GLN A 170 -23.07 -14.44 -11.65
CA GLN A 170 -24.16 -15.42 -11.68
C GLN A 170 -24.26 -16.16 -13.02
N LYS A 171 -24.06 -15.46 -14.15
CA LYS A 171 -24.20 -16.04 -15.49
C LYS A 171 -22.95 -16.81 -15.94
N LEU A 172 -21.75 -16.34 -15.59
CA LEU A 172 -20.50 -16.84 -16.15
C LEU A 172 -19.69 -17.69 -15.16
N PHE A 173 -19.51 -17.21 -13.93
CA PHE A 173 -18.50 -17.76 -13.03
C PHE A 173 -19.07 -18.74 -12.02
N LEU A 174 -20.28 -18.51 -11.52
CA LEU A 174 -20.96 -19.45 -10.64
C LEU A 174 -21.16 -20.82 -11.30
N PRO A 175 -21.59 -20.94 -12.57
CA PRO A 175 -21.73 -22.24 -13.22
C PRO A 175 -20.41 -23.02 -13.33
N VAL A 176 -19.27 -22.33 -13.49
CA VAL A 176 -17.93 -22.96 -13.51
C VAL A 176 -17.64 -23.63 -12.16
N VAL A 177 -17.99 -22.96 -11.06
CA VAL A 177 -17.83 -23.51 -9.71
C VAL A 177 -18.82 -24.65 -9.45
N GLU A 178 -20.05 -24.56 -9.95
CA GLU A 178 -21.05 -25.63 -9.82
C GLU A 178 -20.66 -26.89 -10.60
N GLU A 179 -19.93 -26.75 -11.71
CA GLU A 179 -19.43 -27.87 -12.52
C GLU A 179 -18.31 -28.66 -11.82
N SER A 180 -17.37 -27.98 -11.17
CA SER A 180 -16.13 -28.61 -10.67
C SER A 180 -15.82 -28.43 -9.19
N SER A 181 -16.64 -27.70 -8.41
CA SER A 181 -16.31 -27.18 -7.06
C SER A 181 -15.13 -26.20 -7.05
N ILE A 182 -15.09 -25.31 -6.06
CA ILE A 182 -14.02 -24.31 -5.97
C ILE A 182 -12.68 -24.95 -5.57
N GLU A 183 -12.75 -26.00 -4.75
CA GLU A 183 -11.60 -26.78 -4.30
C GLU A 183 -10.92 -27.49 -5.47
N ALA A 184 -11.68 -28.15 -6.35
CA ALA A 184 -11.06 -28.85 -7.47
C ALA A 184 -10.47 -27.86 -8.50
N ILE A 185 -11.10 -26.70 -8.70
CA ILE A 185 -10.58 -25.64 -9.57
C ILE A 185 -9.20 -25.18 -9.06
N PHE A 186 -9.08 -24.86 -7.77
CA PHE A 186 -7.82 -24.39 -7.20
C PHE A 186 -6.75 -25.50 -7.17
N ASN A 187 -7.12 -26.73 -6.79
CA ASN A 187 -6.21 -27.88 -6.82
C ASN A 187 -5.71 -28.21 -8.23
N ALA A 188 -6.52 -27.97 -9.27
CA ALA A 188 -6.10 -28.14 -10.65
C ALA A 188 -5.23 -26.98 -11.15
N LYS A 189 -5.44 -25.77 -10.62
CA LYS A 189 -4.74 -24.55 -11.04
C LYS A 189 -3.35 -24.43 -10.43
N PHE A 190 -3.20 -24.80 -9.16
CA PHE A 190 -2.00 -24.54 -8.38
C PHE A 190 -1.33 -25.82 -7.94
N ASP A 191 -0.03 -25.93 -8.22
CA ASP A 191 0.79 -27.02 -7.75
C ASP A 191 1.68 -26.56 -6.59
N TYR A 192 1.38 -27.05 -5.38
CA TYR A 192 2.11 -26.74 -4.15
C TYR A 192 3.21 -27.73 -3.78
N SER A 193 3.56 -28.68 -4.66
CA SER A 193 4.74 -29.55 -4.45
C SER A 193 6.03 -28.76 -4.30
N GLN A 194 6.11 -27.59 -4.94
CA GLN A 194 7.19 -26.62 -4.79
C GLN A 194 6.58 -25.23 -4.74
N ARG A 195 6.95 -24.44 -3.73
CA ARG A 195 6.37 -23.11 -3.50
C ARG A 195 7.36 -21.99 -3.77
N TYR A 196 6.88 -20.98 -4.49
CA TYR A 196 7.60 -19.78 -4.83
C TYR A 196 6.77 -18.54 -4.54
N PHE A 197 7.46 -17.44 -4.20
CA PHE A 197 6.84 -16.20 -3.77
C PHE A 197 7.54 -15.00 -4.38
N TYR A 198 6.79 -13.96 -4.70
CA TYR A 198 7.34 -12.64 -4.93
C TYR A 198 7.71 -11.99 -3.60
N LEU A 199 8.94 -11.47 -3.50
CA LEU A 199 9.40 -10.67 -2.36
C LEU A 199 9.14 -9.19 -2.62
N GLU A 200 8.34 -8.55 -1.76
CA GLU A 200 7.95 -7.15 -1.90
C GLU A 200 8.21 -6.34 -0.62
N PRO A 201 8.55 -5.04 -0.73
CA PRO A 201 8.61 -4.18 0.44
C PRO A 201 7.23 -4.06 1.08
N LYS A 202 7.19 -4.00 2.40
CA LYS A 202 5.94 -3.78 3.14
C LYS A 202 5.39 -2.40 2.77
N ARG A 203 4.12 -2.34 2.36
CA ARG A 203 3.49 -1.08 1.92
C ARG A 203 2.80 -0.34 3.05
N ASN A 204 2.10 -1.05 3.93
CA ASN A 204 1.27 -0.46 4.96
C ASN A 204 1.53 -1.16 6.30
N ASP A 205 1.22 -0.51 7.41
CA ASP A 205 1.15 -1.11 8.73
C ASP A 205 0.06 -0.42 9.58
N ILE A 206 0.10 -0.65 10.90
CA ILE A 206 -0.85 -0.05 11.87
C ILE A 206 -0.87 1.49 11.89
N HIS A 207 0.10 2.14 11.23
CA HIS A 207 0.20 3.60 11.13
C HIS A 207 -0.15 4.13 9.74
N GLY A 208 -0.61 3.27 8.83
CA GLY A 208 -0.89 3.61 7.43
C GLY A 208 0.27 3.28 6.49
N LEU A 209 0.46 4.08 5.44
CA LEU A 209 1.59 3.91 4.52
C LEU A 209 2.94 3.91 5.27
N THR A 210 3.74 2.87 5.04
CA THR A 210 5.11 2.73 5.58
C THR A 210 6.04 3.82 5.02
N PRO A 211 7.20 4.10 5.65
CA PRO A 211 8.17 5.05 5.10
C PRO A 211 8.67 4.68 3.71
N GLU A 212 8.67 5.68 2.83
CA GLU A 212 9.29 5.61 1.51
C GLU A 212 10.61 6.39 1.52
N PHE A 213 11.57 5.95 0.71
CA PHE A 213 12.82 6.66 0.46
C PHE A 213 12.98 7.03 -1.00
N GLU A 214 13.49 8.22 -1.28
CA GLU A 214 13.74 8.69 -2.65
C GLU A 214 15.16 9.21 -2.80
N SER A 215 15.71 9.12 -4.02
CA SER A 215 17.04 9.64 -4.34
C SER A 215 17.07 11.18 -4.24
N VAL A 216 18.09 11.74 -3.56
CA VAL A 216 18.27 13.20 -3.45
C VAL A 216 18.57 13.86 -4.81
N LYS A 217 19.21 13.12 -5.71
CA LYS A 217 19.50 13.52 -7.09
C LYS A 217 19.10 12.39 -8.04
N GLU A 218 18.83 12.74 -9.29
CA GLU A 218 18.65 11.77 -10.36
C GLU A 218 19.86 10.84 -10.44
N VAL A 219 19.61 9.53 -10.46
CA VAL A 219 20.67 8.51 -10.56
C VAL A 219 20.85 8.16 -12.04
N LYS A 220 21.98 8.59 -12.62
CA LYS A 220 22.33 8.26 -14.01
C LYS A 220 22.98 6.90 -14.10
N ASN A 221 22.77 6.19 -15.21
CA ASN A 221 23.37 4.88 -15.50
C ASN A 221 23.00 3.77 -14.50
N PHE A 222 21.86 3.92 -13.82
CA PHE A 222 21.31 2.87 -12.96
C PHE A 222 20.50 1.82 -13.75
N THR A 223 20.36 2.03 -15.08
CA THR A 223 19.71 1.09 -16.00
C THR A 223 20.16 -0.34 -15.71
N GLU A 224 19.23 -1.29 -15.79
CA GLU A 224 19.50 -2.74 -15.92
C GLU A 224 20.90 -3.01 -16.40
N PHE A 225 21.61 -3.95 -15.76
CA PHE A 225 22.86 -4.58 -16.24
C PHE A 225 23.08 -4.19 -17.70
N ILE A 226 23.87 -3.13 -17.96
CA ILE A 226 23.79 -2.39 -19.24
C ILE A 226 23.97 -3.40 -20.38
N ASN A 227 22.90 -3.64 -21.14
CA ASN A 227 22.84 -4.66 -22.19
C ASN A 227 23.22 -6.08 -21.73
N GLY A 228 22.74 -6.51 -20.56
CA GLY A 228 23.05 -7.81 -19.95
C GLY A 228 24.43 -7.92 -19.33
N GLN A 229 25.17 -6.80 -19.17
CA GLN A 229 26.51 -6.80 -18.58
C GLN A 229 26.54 -6.07 -17.23
N SER A 230 27.35 -6.59 -16.30
CA SER A 230 27.56 -5.95 -15.00
C SER A 230 28.19 -4.57 -15.18
N VAL A 231 27.56 -3.53 -14.63
CA VAL A 231 28.05 -2.15 -14.71
C VAL A 231 29.10 -1.85 -13.63
N GLY A 232 29.34 -2.79 -12.71
CA GLY A 232 30.18 -2.57 -11.53
C GLY A 232 29.53 -1.66 -10.49
N ALA A 233 30.34 -1.14 -9.57
CA ALA A 233 29.89 -0.18 -8.57
C ALA A 233 29.58 1.17 -9.24
N LEU A 234 28.49 1.82 -8.81
CA LEU A 234 28.16 3.17 -9.25
C LEU A 234 29.32 4.13 -8.99
N GLY A 235 29.60 5.01 -9.96
CA GLY A 235 30.68 6.00 -9.86
C GLY A 235 30.46 7.10 -8.83
N GLU A 236 29.24 7.21 -8.29
CA GLU A 236 28.85 8.17 -7.25
C GLU A 236 28.05 7.47 -6.14
N GLU A 237 28.25 7.90 -4.89
CA GLU A 237 27.47 7.43 -3.74
C GLU A 237 26.01 7.91 -3.84
N ILE A 238 25.05 6.98 -3.85
CA ILE A 238 23.63 7.32 -3.81
C ILE A 238 23.25 7.74 -2.38
N THR A 239 22.65 8.92 -2.25
CA THR A 239 21.98 9.35 -1.01
C THR A 239 20.48 9.27 -1.17
N LEU A 240 19.82 8.55 -0.26
CA LEU A 240 18.37 8.45 -0.18
C LEU A 240 17.86 9.26 1.01
N LYS A 241 16.79 10.04 0.80
CA LYS A 241 16.09 10.77 1.87
C LYS A 241 14.68 10.20 2.05
N ASN A 242 14.04 10.47 3.19
CA ASN A 242 12.61 10.18 3.34
C ASN A 242 11.80 10.85 2.22
N GLY A 243 10.97 10.07 1.54
CA GLY A 243 9.98 10.53 0.58
C GLY A 243 8.78 11.19 1.25
N SER A 244 7.91 11.77 0.43
CA SER A 244 6.69 12.42 0.91
C SER A 244 5.60 11.43 1.30
N LEU A 245 5.51 10.28 0.62
CA LEU A 245 4.43 9.29 0.77
C LEU A 245 4.65 8.36 1.97
N GLN A 246 4.25 8.79 3.17
CA GLN A 246 4.24 7.96 4.38
C GLN A 246 3.27 8.52 5.43
N GLU A 247 2.75 7.65 6.29
CA GLU A 247 1.86 8.00 7.39
C GLU A 247 2.43 7.58 8.74
N GLY A 248 2.08 8.32 9.79
CA GLY A 248 2.54 8.05 11.15
C GLY A 248 4.01 8.41 11.42
N PRO A 249 4.59 7.87 12.51
CA PRO A 249 5.95 8.20 12.93
C PRO A 249 6.99 7.63 11.96
N ASP A 250 8.14 8.29 11.84
CA ASP A 250 9.27 7.74 11.09
C ASP A 250 9.64 6.36 11.68
N ARG A 251 9.95 5.39 10.81
CA ARG A 251 10.34 4.02 11.19
C ARG A 251 11.29 3.43 10.16
N LEU A 252 12.10 2.45 10.56
CA LEU A 252 13.04 1.76 9.66
C LEU A 252 12.63 0.31 9.52
N LEU A 253 12.44 -0.10 8.26
CA LEU A 253 12.15 -1.47 7.89
C LEU A 253 13.42 -2.14 7.36
N GLU A 254 13.42 -3.46 7.39
CA GLU A 254 14.50 -4.27 6.80
C GLU A 254 14.49 -4.23 5.26
N VAL A 255 13.28 -4.17 4.67
CA VAL A 255 13.05 -4.01 3.23
C VAL A 255 12.10 -2.81 2.99
N PRO A 256 12.59 -1.57 3.15
CA PRO A 256 11.76 -0.37 3.00
C PRO A 256 11.34 -0.12 1.54
N ARG A 257 10.23 0.59 1.36
CA ARG A 257 9.86 1.14 0.06
C ARG A 257 10.87 2.19 -0.37
N PHE A 258 11.19 2.20 -1.65
CA PHE A 258 12.00 3.27 -2.21
C PHE A 258 11.69 3.51 -3.68
N TYR A 259 12.07 4.70 -4.15
CA TYR A 259 11.93 5.13 -5.52
C TYR A 259 13.24 5.76 -6.01
N LEU A 260 13.68 5.36 -7.20
CA LEU A 260 14.78 5.98 -7.91
C LEU A 260 14.23 6.67 -9.15
N GLN A 261 14.40 7.98 -9.23
CA GLN A 261 13.93 8.73 -10.38
C GLN A 261 14.64 8.26 -11.66
N GLY A 262 13.85 7.95 -12.70
CA GLY A 262 14.38 7.47 -13.99
C GLY A 262 14.61 5.96 -14.07
N VAL A 263 14.38 5.22 -12.99
CA VAL A 263 14.55 3.76 -12.91
C VAL A 263 13.17 3.13 -12.77
N TYR A 264 12.67 2.54 -13.85
CA TYR A 264 11.30 2.02 -13.90
C TYR A 264 11.25 0.50 -14.01
N ASN A 265 12.34 -0.14 -14.43
CA ASN A 265 12.32 -1.52 -14.90
C ASN A 265 13.49 -2.33 -14.31
N ASP A 266 13.72 -2.35 -13.01
CA ASP A 266 14.82 -3.11 -12.43
C ASP A 266 14.36 -4.01 -11.29
N ALA A 267 14.94 -5.21 -11.19
CA ALA A 267 14.70 -6.14 -10.09
C ALA A 267 15.48 -5.67 -8.86
N ILE A 268 14.94 -4.65 -8.18
CA ILE A 268 15.62 -3.94 -7.10
C ILE A 268 14.84 -3.94 -5.79
N LEU A 269 15.60 -4.03 -4.70
CA LEU A 269 15.10 -3.84 -3.34
C LEU A 269 16.09 -2.96 -2.58
N LEU A 270 15.57 -2.03 -1.78
CA LEU A 270 16.35 -1.43 -0.72
C LEU A 270 16.32 -2.39 0.46
N VAL A 271 17.49 -2.85 0.89
CA VAL A 271 17.64 -3.86 1.94
C VAL A 271 18.64 -3.40 2.98
N SER A 272 18.41 -3.74 4.24
CA SER A 272 19.38 -3.51 5.30
C SER A 272 20.61 -4.43 5.19
N GLU A 273 21.64 -4.15 5.98
CA GLU A 273 22.77 -5.07 6.17
C GLU A 273 22.36 -6.43 6.76
N ASN A 274 21.28 -6.49 7.53
CA ASN A 274 20.77 -7.74 8.11
C ASN A 274 20.16 -8.63 7.02
N ILE A 275 19.34 -8.05 6.14
CA ILE A 275 18.80 -8.76 4.97
C ILE A 275 19.93 -9.21 4.06
N LYS A 276 20.88 -8.32 3.76
CA LYS A 276 22.05 -8.67 2.95
C LYS A 276 22.80 -9.87 3.53
N ALA A 277 23.09 -9.86 4.84
CA ALA A 277 23.78 -10.95 5.52
C ALA A 277 23.00 -12.27 5.49
N LEU A 278 21.66 -12.23 5.55
CA LEU A 278 20.83 -13.42 5.34
C LEU A 278 20.90 -13.89 3.89
N LEU A 279 20.68 -13.01 2.92
CA LEU A 279 20.68 -13.33 1.49
C LEU A 279 22.01 -13.97 1.05
N GLU A 280 23.14 -13.51 1.58
CA GLU A 280 24.47 -14.06 1.30
C GLU A 280 24.68 -15.51 1.79
N LYS A 281 23.79 -16.05 2.63
CA LYS A 281 23.77 -17.47 3.03
C LYS A 281 23.01 -18.37 2.05
N PHE A 282 22.28 -17.79 1.09
CA PHE A 282 21.47 -18.50 0.12
C PHE A 282 22.09 -18.46 -1.28
N SER A 283 21.65 -19.36 -2.14
CA SER A 283 22.10 -19.43 -3.54
C SER A 283 21.35 -18.40 -4.39
N LEU A 284 21.95 -17.23 -4.59
CA LEU A 284 21.39 -16.13 -5.37
C LEU A 284 21.83 -16.17 -6.85
N PRO A 285 21.20 -15.38 -7.76
CA PRO A 285 21.71 -15.18 -9.11
C PRO A 285 23.15 -14.65 -9.12
N GLU A 286 23.95 -15.05 -10.12
CA GLU A 286 25.36 -14.64 -10.24
C GLU A 286 25.47 -13.16 -10.58
N GLU A 287 24.64 -12.71 -11.51
CA GLU A 287 24.51 -11.32 -11.93
C GLU A 287 23.69 -10.53 -10.91
N ARG A 288 24.31 -10.21 -9.77
CA ARG A 288 23.75 -9.38 -8.71
C ARG A 288 24.76 -8.38 -8.16
N ILE A 289 24.29 -7.26 -7.63
CA ILE A 289 25.10 -6.23 -6.98
C ILE A 289 24.38 -5.71 -5.73
N PHE A 290 25.13 -5.37 -4.69
CA PHE A 290 24.65 -4.61 -3.55
C PHE A 290 25.30 -3.22 -3.57
N HIS A 291 24.55 -2.21 -3.98
CA HIS A 291 25.02 -0.82 -3.98
C HIS A 291 24.78 -0.21 -2.61
N GLN A 292 25.84 0.01 -1.82
CA GLN A 292 25.67 0.68 -0.53
C GLN A 292 25.16 2.10 -0.75
N VAL A 293 24.16 2.51 0.04
CA VAL A 293 23.58 3.84 -0.01
C VAL A 293 23.76 4.58 1.30
N LYS A 294 23.76 5.91 1.22
CA LYS A 294 23.71 6.79 2.37
C LYS A 294 22.25 7.16 2.67
N MET A 295 21.81 6.87 3.88
CA MET A 295 20.46 7.22 4.33
C MET A 295 20.46 8.58 5.02
N GLN A 296 19.66 9.52 4.50
CA GLN A 296 19.38 10.82 5.09
C GLN A 296 17.99 10.80 5.72
N HIS A 297 17.94 10.46 7.00
CA HIS A 297 16.71 10.42 7.76
C HIS A 297 16.29 11.82 8.26
N ARG A 298 14.98 12.05 8.36
CA ARG A 298 14.44 13.30 8.92
C ARG A 298 14.54 13.37 10.44
N LYS A 299 14.01 12.38 11.17
CA LYS A 299 13.94 12.39 12.65
C LYS A 299 14.63 11.21 13.34
N ILE A 300 15.22 10.30 12.56
CA ILE A 300 15.88 9.08 13.03
C ILE A 300 17.39 9.22 12.87
N LYS A 301 18.15 8.68 13.80
CA LYS A 301 19.56 8.30 13.61
C LYS A 301 19.66 6.78 13.58
N SER A 302 20.44 6.26 12.64
CA SER A 302 20.72 4.83 12.52
C SER A 302 22.13 4.65 12.01
N ASP A 303 22.85 3.69 12.61
CA ASP A 303 24.12 3.20 12.07
C ASP A 303 23.89 2.01 11.11
N THR A 304 22.64 1.58 10.93
CA THR A 304 22.27 0.47 10.05
C THR A 304 22.64 0.83 8.62
N LYS A 305 23.46 0.01 7.98
CA LYS A 305 23.78 0.18 6.57
C LYS A 305 22.65 -0.33 5.70
N TYR A 306 22.41 0.37 4.59
CA TYR A 306 21.43 -0.02 3.58
C TYR A 306 22.11 -0.19 2.22
N TYR A 307 21.54 -1.08 1.44
CA TYR A 307 22.02 -1.45 0.11
C TYR A 307 20.85 -1.50 -0.84
N ILE A 308 21.01 -0.94 -2.04
CA ILE A 308 20.13 -1.32 -3.15
C ILE A 308 20.66 -2.65 -3.67
N PHE A 309 19.92 -3.72 -3.38
CA PHE A 309 20.08 -5.01 -4.04
C PHE A 309 19.54 -4.89 -5.46
N GLN A 310 20.38 -5.19 -6.46
CA GLN A 310 20.01 -5.22 -7.87
C GLN A 310 20.40 -6.58 -8.44
N ALA A 311 19.44 -7.28 -9.06
CA ALA A 311 19.69 -8.49 -9.83
C ALA A 311 19.41 -8.24 -11.31
N ALA A 312 20.07 -8.98 -12.19
CA ALA A 312 19.77 -8.92 -13.62
C ALA A 312 18.32 -9.31 -13.90
N GLY A 313 17.73 -8.74 -14.94
CA GLY A 313 16.43 -9.17 -15.43
C GLY A 313 16.47 -10.60 -15.97
N ASN A 314 15.33 -11.28 -15.88
CA ASN A 314 15.06 -12.55 -16.58
C ASN A 314 16.04 -13.68 -16.23
N THR A 315 16.59 -13.68 -15.01
CA THR A 315 17.57 -14.70 -14.60
C THR A 315 16.96 -16.10 -14.64
N ILE A 316 15.66 -16.24 -14.38
CA ILE A 316 14.99 -17.54 -14.44
C ILE A 316 15.07 -18.20 -15.83
N LEU A 317 14.99 -17.42 -16.92
CA LEU A 317 15.12 -17.94 -18.29
C LEU A 317 16.54 -18.45 -18.58
N LYS A 318 17.55 -17.79 -17.98
CA LYS A 318 18.95 -18.24 -18.09
C LYS A 318 19.17 -19.58 -17.39
N GLU A 319 18.35 -19.94 -16.40
CA GLU A 319 18.46 -21.16 -15.59
C GLU A 319 17.66 -22.35 -16.13
N LEU A 320 16.97 -22.22 -17.26
CA LEU A 320 16.14 -23.29 -17.82
C LEU A 320 16.95 -24.53 -18.23
N ASP A 321 16.38 -25.70 -18.04
CA ASP A 321 16.73 -26.92 -18.74
C ASP A 321 16.03 -26.91 -20.11
N PHE A 322 16.65 -26.24 -21.09
CA PHE A 322 16.10 -26.00 -22.42
C PHE A 322 15.67 -27.27 -23.16
N GLU A 323 16.30 -28.42 -22.89
CA GLU A 323 15.93 -29.70 -23.50
C GLU A 323 14.58 -30.21 -22.97
N LYS A 324 14.32 -30.00 -21.67
CA LYS A 324 13.08 -30.42 -21.03
C LYS A 324 11.93 -29.45 -21.27
N CYS A 325 12.20 -28.15 -21.38
CA CYS A 325 11.17 -27.14 -21.58
C CYS A 325 10.50 -27.22 -22.97
N ASN A 326 9.17 -27.10 -23.00
CA ASN A 326 8.44 -26.73 -24.21
C ASN A 326 8.21 -25.22 -24.19
N PHE A 327 8.15 -24.60 -25.36
CA PHE A 327 8.09 -23.15 -25.49
C PHE A 327 6.85 -22.73 -26.27
N ARG A 328 6.31 -21.59 -25.87
CA ARG A 328 5.26 -20.86 -26.55
C ARG A 328 5.72 -19.44 -26.80
N PHE A 329 5.02 -18.76 -27.69
CA PHE A 329 5.21 -17.34 -27.93
C PHE A 329 3.88 -16.63 -27.87
N ARG A 330 3.88 -15.38 -27.40
CA ARG A 330 2.70 -14.51 -27.39
C ARG A 330 3.05 -13.06 -27.72
N SER A 331 2.05 -12.33 -28.21
CA SER A 331 2.07 -10.86 -28.26
C SER A 331 1.39 -10.28 -27.01
N LEU A 332 2.06 -9.36 -26.31
CA LEU A 332 1.55 -8.74 -25.07
C LEU A 332 0.58 -7.56 -25.31
N TYR A 333 0.48 -7.04 -26.54
CA TYR A 333 -0.14 -5.72 -26.79
C TYR A 333 -1.32 -5.71 -27.77
N THR A 334 -1.87 -6.85 -28.16
CA THR A 334 -2.98 -6.89 -29.13
C THR A 334 -4.32 -7.03 -28.42
N LYS A 335 -5.11 -5.96 -28.42
CA LYS A 335 -6.55 -5.98 -28.07
C LYS A 335 -7.43 -6.57 -29.19
N ASP A 336 -6.86 -6.94 -30.33
CA ASP A 336 -7.56 -7.40 -31.53
C ASP A 336 -7.42 -8.92 -31.76
N GLU A 337 -8.32 -9.45 -32.60
CA GLU A 337 -8.38 -10.83 -33.14
C GLU A 337 -7.07 -11.34 -33.82
N SER A 338 -6.03 -10.51 -33.88
CA SER A 338 -4.69 -10.83 -34.39
C SER A 338 -3.69 -11.21 -33.29
N ALA A 339 -4.16 -11.52 -32.08
CA ALA A 339 -3.31 -11.99 -30.99
C ALA A 339 -2.53 -13.25 -31.41
N VAL A 340 -1.23 -13.05 -31.68
CA VAL A 340 -0.35 -14.15 -32.03
C VAL A 340 0.04 -14.86 -30.75
N ASP A 341 -0.59 -15.99 -30.46
CA ASP A 341 -0.23 -16.90 -29.38
C ASP A 341 -0.18 -18.33 -29.95
N GLY A 342 0.91 -19.03 -29.68
CA GLY A 342 1.00 -20.43 -30.08
C GLY A 342 2.20 -21.17 -29.52
N PRO A 343 2.18 -22.51 -29.62
CA PRO A 343 3.38 -23.30 -29.39
C PRO A 343 4.46 -22.94 -30.40
N LEU A 344 5.71 -22.88 -29.94
CA LEU A 344 6.86 -22.64 -30.81
C LEU A 344 7.08 -23.82 -31.77
N GLY A 345 6.75 -25.04 -31.34
CA GLY A 345 6.78 -26.26 -32.15
C GLY A 345 8.18 -26.86 -32.32
N TYR A 346 9.22 -26.27 -31.73
CA TYR A 346 10.58 -26.81 -31.68
C TYR A 346 11.27 -26.46 -30.37
N LYS A 347 12.36 -27.18 -30.08
CA LYS A 347 13.16 -26.98 -28.87
C LYS A 347 14.18 -25.87 -29.08
N LEU A 348 14.28 -25.00 -28.08
CA LEU A 348 15.37 -24.04 -27.98
C LEU A 348 16.60 -24.72 -27.38
N LYS A 349 17.80 -24.18 -27.65
CA LYS A 349 19.06 -24.82 -27.25
C LYS A 349 19.63 -24.19 -25.98
N ASN A 350 19.47 -22.89 -25.85
CA ASN A 350 20.00 -22.06 -24.79
C ASN A 350 19.29 -20.70 -24.83
N PHE A 351 19.70 -19.81 -23.93
CA PHE A 351 19.13 -18.47 -23.80
C PHE A 351 19.41 -17.60 -25.04
N GLU A 352 20.58 -17.72 -25.66
CA GLU A 352 20.93 -16.99 -26.89
C GLU A 352 19.99 -17.36 -28.03
N HIS A 353 19.69 -18.66 -28.21
CA HIS A 353 18.74 -19.14 -29.20
C HIS A 353 17.34 -18.59 -28.93
N LEU A 354 16.92 -18.48 -27.66
CA LEU A 354 15.63 -17.86 -27.29
C LEU A 354 15.57 -16.40 -27.75
N VAL A 355 16.61 -15.60 -27.47
CA VAL A 355 16.68 -14.18 -27.86
C VAL A 355 16.68 -14.02 -29.37
N GLU A 356 17.40 -14.89 -30.10
CA GLU A 356 17.38 -14.93 -31.56
C GLU A 356 15.99 -15.26 -32.09
N THR A 357 15.32 -16.27 -31.53
CA THR A 357 13.95 -16.65 -31.89
C THR A 357 12.95 -15.51 -31.65
N GLU A 358 13.03 -14.81 -30.52
CA GLU A 358 12.18 -13.63 -30.28
C GLU A 358 12.39 -12.56 -31.36
N LYS A 359 13.65 -12.30 -31.73
CA LYS A 359 13.98 -11.33 -32.78
C LYS A 359 13.40 -11.73 -34.14
N GLU A 360 13.50 -13.01 -34.50
CA GLU A 360 12.92 -13.55 -35.73
C GLU A 360 11.39 -13.45 -35.74
N LEU A 361 10.75 -13.82 -34.64
CA LEU A 361 9.29 -13.75 -34.49
C LEU A 361 8.80 -12.29 -34.54
N ARG A 362 9.48 -11.37 -33.84
CA ARG A 362 9.16 -9.93 -33.89
C ARG A 362 9.25 -9.39 -35.31
N ALA A 363 10.26 -9.79 -36.09
CA ALA A 363 10.39 -9.41 -37.49
C ALA A 363 9.31 -10.05 -38.38
N LYS A 364 8.92 -11.29 -38.10
CA LYS A 364 7.91 -12.04 -38.86
C LYS A 364 6.50 -11.46 -38.67
N TYR A 365 6.14 -11.11 -37.45
CA TYR A 365 4.78 -10.68 -37.08
C TYR A 365 4.63 -9.17 -36.93
N ASP A 366 5.73 -8.41 -37.07
CA ASP A 366 5.77 -6.94 -36.93
C ASP A 366 5.13 -6.44 -35.62
N CYS A 367 5.37 -7.18 -34.54
CA CYS A 367 4.84 -6.88 -33.22
C CYS A 367 5.80 -7.33 -32.13
N TYR A 368 5.60 -6.84 -30.90
CA TYR A 368 6.36 -7.33 -29.76
C TYR A 368 5.95 -8.77 -29.47
N ILE A 369 6.92 -9.68 -29.53
CA ILE A 369 6.75 -11.09 -29.17
C ILE A 369 7.67 -11.44 -28.03
N GLU A 370 7.11 -12.19 -27.09
CA GLU A 370 7.78 -12.83 -25.97
C GLU A 370 7.78 -14.34 -26.22
N VAL A 371 8.91 -15.01 -25.99
CA VAL A 371 9.03 -16.46 -26.00
C VAL A 371 9.26 -16.94 -24.57
N ARG A 372 8.37 -17.81 -24.10
CA ARG A 372 8.37 -18.29 -22.72
C ARG A 372 8.15 -19.80 -22.67
N PRO A 373 8.70 -20.49 -21.65
CA PRO A 373 8.41 -21.90 -21.48
C PRO A 373 6.97 -22.10 -20.99
N ASP A 374 6.38 -23.26 -21.27
CA ASP A 374 5.12 -23.70 -20.65
C ASP A 374 5.29 -23.87 -19.13
N GLU A 375 6.42 -24.47 -18.75
CA GLU A 375 6.86 -24.65 -17.36
C GLU A 375 8.32 -24.23 -17.22
N TYR A 376 8.65 -23.52 -16.14
CA TYR A 376 10.01 -23.09 -15.86
C TYR A 376 10.77 -24.23 -15.19
N LEU A 377 11.13 -25.25 -16.00
CA LEU A 377 11.94 -26.39 -15.56
C LEU A 377 13.39 -25.93 -15.46
N LEU A 378 13.90 -25.76 -14.24
CA LEU A 378 15.22 -25.19 -13.97
C LEU A 378 16.26 -26.28 -13.76
N ARG A 379 17.46 -26.05 -14.28
CA ARG A 379 18.62 -26.94 -14.08
C ARG A 379 19.39 -26.64 -12.79
N THR A 380 19.20 -25.46 -12.21
CA THR A 380 19.88 -25.00 -11.00
C THR A 380 18.95 -24.95 -9.81
N GLU A 381 19.56 -25.00 -8.63
CA GLU A 381 18.90 -25.01 -7.34
C GLU A 381 19.10 -23.65 -6.68
N LYS A 382 18.85 -22.54 -7.39
CA LYS A 382 18.93 -21.22 -6.75
C LYS A 382 17.71 -20.99 -5.85
N ASP A 383 17.89 -20.15 -4.84
CA ASP A 383 16.84 -19.77 -3.89
C ASP A 383 16.14 -18.48 -4.29
N MET A 384 16.70 -17.77 -5.27
CA MET A 384 16.19 -16.51 -5.80
C MET A 384 16.38 -16.43 -7.31
N TYR A 385 15.37 -15.88 -7.98
CA TYR A 385 15.34 -15.60 -9.41
C TYR A 385 14.68 -14.24 -9.66
N THR A 386 14.73 -13.81 -10.91
CA THR A 386 14.00 -12.64 -11.41
C THR A 386 13.07 -13.06 -12.55
N ASP A 387 11.82 -12.63 -12.44
CA ASP A 387 10.73 -12.89 -13.39
C ASP A 387 10.99 -12.22 -14.75
N PRO A 388 10.73 -12.91 -15.89
CA PRO A 388 10.84 -12.34 -17.24
C PRO A 388 9.89 -11.17 -17.53
N ASP A 389 8.69 -11.16 -16.95
CA ASP A 389 7.62 -10.23 -17.35
C ASP A 389 7.61 -8.95 -16.50
N GLY A 390 7.90 -9.07 -15.21
CA GLY A 390 7.81 -7.95 -14.26
C GLY A 390 9.13 -7.53 -13.62
N ARG A 391 10.25 -8.19 -13.94
CA ARG A 391 11.55 -8.03 -13.24
C ARG A 391 11.37 -8.08 -11.72
N LYS A 392 10.41 -8.87 -11.26
CA LYS A 392 10.13 -9.07 -9.83
C LYS A 392 11.07 -10.13 -9.28
N ILE A 393 11.37 -10.05 -7.99
CA ILE A 393 12.20 -11.05 -7.31
C ILE A 393 11.31 -12.20 -6.86
N ILE A 394 11.60 -13.39 -7.40
CA ILE A 394 10.97 -14.65 -7.02
C ILE A 394 11.93 -15.36 -6.05
N ILE A 395 11.41 -15.83 -4.93
CA ILE A 395 12.16 -16.64 -3.96
C ILE A 395 11.43 -17.96 -3.70
N ASN A 396 12.17 -18.99 -3.33
CA ASN A 396 11.55 -20.24 -2.90
C ASN A 396 11.05 -20.17 -1.45
N ASP A 397 10.30 -21.19 -1.06
CA ASP A 397 9.74 -21.33 0.28
C ASP A 397 10.79 -21.29 1.40
N PHE A 398 11.97 -21.85 1.18
CA PHE A 398 13.03 -21.91 2.19
C PHE A 398 13.59 -20.54 2.53
N LEU A 399 13.88 -19.73 1.50
CA LEU A 399 14.34 -18.36 1.70
C LEU A 399 13.22 -17.49 2.31
N LYS A 400 11.96 -17.67 1.89
CA LYS A 400 10.81 -17.01 2.52
C LYS A 400 10.75 -17.32 4.03
N HIS A 401 10.77 -18.59 4.41
CA HIS A 401 10.69 -19.01 5.81
C HIS A 401 11.85 -18.45 6.63
N ALA A 402 13.06 -18.40 6.06
CA ALA A 402 14.22 -17.81 6.73
C ALA A 402 14.04 -16.29 6.93
N LEU A 403 13.52 -15.57 5.93
CA LEU A 403 13.21 -14.15 6.02
C LEU A 403 12.12 -13.88 7.08
N GLU A 404 11.02 -14.63 7.08
CA GLU A 404 9.93 -14.46 8.04
C GLU A 404 10.35 -14.79 9.48
N LYS A 405 11.13 -15.85 9.66
CA LYS A 405 11.66 -16.25 10.98
C LYS A 405 12.62 -15.19 11.54
N ALA A 406 13.53 -14.67 10.70
CA ALA A 406 14.52 -13.69 11.12
C ALA A 406 13.93 -12.28 11.29
N PHE A 407 13.00 -11.90 10.40
CA PHE A 407 12.48 -10.54 10.27
C PHE A 407 10.95 -10.53 10.18
N PRO A 408 10.25 -10.94 11.26
CA PRO A 408 8.80 -11.02 11.26
C PRO A 408 8.19 -9.64 10.97
N ASP A 409 7.20 -9.63 10.08
CA ASP A 409 6.39 -8.45 9.74
C ASP A 409 7.17 -7.27 9.13
N GLN A 410 8.28 -7.54 8.41
CA GLN A 410 9.14 -6.52 7.78
C GLN A 410 9.02 -6.42 6.24
N MET A 411 8.34 -7.36 5.59
CA MET A 411 8.18 -7.44 4.14
C MET A 411 6.90 -8.22 3.77
N TYR A 412 6.51 -8.20 2.50
CA TYR A 412 5.38 -8.97 1.99
C TYR A 412 5.82 -10.09 1.06
N PHE A 413 5.05 -11.18 1.08
CA PHE A 413 5.18 -12.30 0.16
C PHE A 413 3.85 -12.48 -0.58
N ARG A 414 3.90 -12.45 -1.91
CA ARG A 414 2.76 -12.82 -2.77
C ARG A 414 3.04 -14.16 -3.42
N SER A 415 2.01 -14.94 -3.71
CA SER A 415 2.19 -16.18 -4.46
C SER A 415 2.85 -15.90 -5.83
N ALA A 416 3.82 -16.73 -6.19
CA ALA A 416 4.36 -16.80 -7.54
C ALA A 416 3.95 -18.10 -8.25
N GLN A 417 2.94 -18.83 -7.76
CA GLN A 417 2.58 -20.17 -8.27
C GLN A 417 2.00 -20.17 -9.68
N LEU A 418 1.51 -19.01 -10.18
CA LEU A 418 1.15 -18.84 -11.59
C LEU A 418 2.38 -18.77 -12.52
N VAL A 419 3.58 -18.65 -11.97
CA VAL A 419 4.84 -18.91 -12.66
C VAL A 419 5.24 -20.33 -12.28
N PRO A 420 4.95 -21.35 -13.11
CA PRO A 420 5.13 -22.76 -12.76
C PRO A 420 6.61 -23.14 -12.74
N VAL A 421 7.31 -22.73 -11.69
CA VAL A 421 8.73 -23.01 -11.46
C VAL A 421 8.89 -24.41 -10.89
N LYS A 422 9.75 -25.21 -11.53
CA LYS A 422 10.08 -26.56 -11.08
C LYS A 422 11.57 -26.81 -11.15
N ILE A 423 12.11 -27.33 -10.06
CA ILE A 423 13.38 -28.05 -10.07
C ILE A 423 13.11 -29.54 -9.89
N ASP A 424 14.15 -30.35 -10.02
CA ASP A 424 14.11 -31.75 -9.61
C ASP A 424 13.63 -31.89 -8.15
N GLN A 425 12.69 -32.81 -7.92
CA GLN A 425 12.00 -32.92 -6.63
C GLN A 425 12.93 -33.41 -5.51
N GLU A 426 13.84 -34.35 -5.79
CA GLU A 426 14.80 -34.84 -4.80
C GLU A 426 15.72 -33.71 -4.34
N LYS A 427 16.18 -32.88 -5.28
CA LYS A 427 16.95 -31.67 -4.98
C LYS A 427 16.16 -30.65 -4.17
N TYR A 428 14.88 -30.45 -4.46
CA TYR A 428 14.01 -29.58 -3.67
C TYR A 428 13.84 -30.10 -2.24
N ASP A 429 13.52 -31.38 -2.08
CA ASP A 429 13.30 -32.02 -0.79
C ASP A 429 14.57 -31.99 0.09
N ASN A 430 15.74 -32.14 -0.53
CA ASN A 430 17.04 -32.03 0.16
C ASN A 430 17.29 -30.65 0.77
N LYS A 431 16.70 -29.57 0.21
CA LYS A 431 16.81 -28.23 0.79
C LYS A 431 15.97 -28.06 2.06
N ALA A 432 14.87 -28.80 2.19
CA ALA A 432 13.99 -28.72 3.36
C ALA A 432 14.69 -29.11 4.67
N GLY A 433 15.78 -29.89 4.60
CA GLY A 433 16.59 -30.27 5.75
C GLY A 433 17.64 -29.24 6.20
N LEU A 434 17.86 -28.17 5.44
CA LEU A 434 18.89 -27.16 5.71
C LEU A 434 18.34 -26.04 6.61
N ASN A 435 18.53 -26.14 7.93
CA ASN A 435 18.18 -25.06 8.85
C ASN A 435 19.23 -23.93 8.76
N LEU A 436 19.03 -22.97 7.85
CA LEU A 436 19.98 -21.87 7.58
C LEU A 436 19.75 -20.61 8.45
N ALA A 437 18.68 -20.59 9.24
CA ALA A 437 18.19 -19.40 9.93
C ALA A 437 18.45 -19.42 11.45
N ASP A 438 19.64 -19.85 11.86
CA ASP A 438 20.10 -19.72 13.24
C ASP A 438 21.03 -18.49 13.36
N ASN A 439 20.78 -17.65 14.36
CA ASN A 439 21.59 -16.49 14.80
C ASN A 439 21.57 -15.19 13.96
N ILE A 440 20.56 -14.92 13.12
CA ILE A 440 20.34 -13.57 12.55
C ILE A 440 19.09 -12.98 13.20
N SER A 441 19.28 -12.18 14.25
CA SER A 441 18.21 -11.37 14.82
C SER A 441 18.80 -10.05 15.30
N SER A 442 18.82 -9.08 14.40
CA SER A 442 18.95 -7.67 14.76
C SER A 442 18.00 -6.91 13.85
N LYS A 443 17.07 -6.16 14.44
CA LYS A 443 16.24 -5.18 13.71
C LYS A 443 17.10 -3.95 13.37
N PRO A 444 16.68 -3.08 12.44
CA PRO A 444 17.41 -1.84 12.17
C PRO A 444 17.52 -1.01 13.47
N ILE A 445 18.70 -0.45 13.71
CA ILE A 445 18.94 0.44 14.85
C ILE A 445 18.10 1.70 14.64
N TYR A 446 17.21 1.99 15.58
CA TYR A 446 16.35 3.17 15.54
C TYR A 446 16.65 4.05 16.75
N ILE A 447 17.20 5.24 16.52
CA ILE A 447 17.45 6.23 17.57
C ILE A 447 16.63 7.48 17.23
N PRO A 448 15.52 7.76 17.95
CA PRO A 448 14.75 8.99 17.73
C PRO A 448 15.57 10.20 18.15
N SER A 449 15.39 11.33 17.46
CA SER A 449 16.05 12.58 17.87
C SER A 449 15.57 13.07 19.25
N GLU A 450 16.45 13.71 20.02
CA GLU A 450 16.12 14.29 21.34
C GLU A 450 14.96 15.30 21.24
N ALA A 451 14.92 16.08 20.15
CA ALA A 451 13.84 17.01 19.90
C ALA A 451 12.50 16.29 19.72
N ASP A 452 12.46 15.21 18.94
CA ASP A 452 11.23 14.44 18.72
C ASP A 452 10.76 13.77 20.02
N LEU A 453 11.67 13.17 20.80
CA LEU A 453 11.34 12.62 22.12
C LEU A 453 10.73 13.67 23.05
N PHE A 454 11.31 14.87 23.09
CA PHE A 454 10.78 15.99 23.85
C PHE A 454 9.35 16.34 23.42
N PHE A 455 9.10 16.49 22.13
CA PHE A 455 7.77 16.86 21.63
C PHE A 455 6.73 15.75 21.83
N GLN A 456 7.11 14.47 21.70
CA GLN A 456 6.23 13.36 22.05
C GLN A 456 5.85 13.37 23.54
N ALA A 457 6.81 13.63 24.43
CA ALA A 457 6.54 13.74 25.86
C ALA A 457 5.65 14.94 26.18
N LYS A 458 5.90 16.09 25.54
CA LYS A 458 5.07 17.29 25.66
C LYS A 458 3.64 17.04 25.18
N MET A 459 3.46 16.42 24.02
CA MET A 459 2.17 16.05 23.47
C MET A 459 1.36 15.22 24.48
N LYS A 460 1.92 14.10 24.95
CA LYS A 460 1.27 13.23 25.95
C LYS A 460 0.91 13.96 27.24
N ARG A 461 1.77 14.88 27.69
CA ARG A 461 1.50 15.70 28.88
C ARG A 461 0.33 16.65 28.64
N LEU A 462 0.29 17.33 27.49
CA LEU A 462 -0.77 18.26 27.12
C LEU A 462 -2.12 17.56 26.92
N GLU A 463 -2.14 16.36 26.34
CA GLU A 463 -3.35 15.52 26.20
C GLU A 463 -4.03 15.24 27.56
N ASN A 464 -3.25 15.20 28.64
CA ASN A 464 -3.72 14.91 29.99
C ASN A 464 -3.77 16.16 30.90
N SER A 465 -3.41 17.33 30.38
CA SER A 465 -3.37 18.56 31.17
C SER A 465 -4.77 19.07 31.48
N LYS A 466 -4.96 19.58 32.70
CA LYS A 466 -6.15 20.33 33.11
C LYS A 466 -5.91 21.83 33.17
N GLU A 467 -4.69 22.28 32.88
CA GLU A 467 -4.36 23.69 32.91
C GLU A 467 -4.99 24.40 31.71
N ALA A 468 -5.60 25.55 31.98
CA ALA A 468 -6.34 26.32 31.00
C ALA A 468 -5.93 27.80 31.02
N VAL A 469 -5.93 28.42 29.84
CA VAL A 469 -5.85 29.87 29.68
C VAL A 469 -7.06 30.50 30.37
N THR A 470 -6.80 31.46 31.25
CA THR A 470 -7.83 32.17 31.99
C THR A 470 -8.10 33.55 31.39
N PRO A 471 -9.26 34.18 31.64
CA PRO A 471 -9.55 35.52 31.14
C PRO A 471 -8.52 36.58 31.54
N GLU A 472 -7.84 36.42 32.67
CA GLU A 472 -6.78 37.34 33.13
C GLU A 472 -5.50 37.25 32.29
N MET A 473 -5.31 36.14 31.58
CA MET A 473 -4.17 35.91 30.68
C MET A 473 -4.43 36.50 29.28
N THR A 474 -5.68 36.81 28.94
CA THR A 474 -6.06 37.34 27.62
C THR A 474 -6.26 38.85 27.66
N LYS A 475 -6.23 39.49 26.49
CA LYS A 475 -6.64 40.89 26.34
C LYS A 475 -8.11 40.96 25.98
N ASN A 476 -8.77 42.08 26.30
CA ASN A 476 -10.13 42.34 25.83
C ASN A 476 -10.13 42.76 24.36
N ASP A 477 -9.91 41.80 23.46
CA ASP A 477 -9.85 41.99 22.02
C ASP A 477 -10.64 40.90 21.26
N VAL A 478 -10.60 40.95 19.92
CA VAL A 478 -11.32 40.01 19.05
C VAL A 478 -10.77 38.58 19.08
N PHE A 479 -9.61 38.34 19.72
CA PHE A 479 -9.00 37.02 19.89
C PHE A 479 -9.35 36.39 21.23
N SER A 480 -9.63 37.19 22.27
CA SER A 480 -9.92 36.75 23.64
C SER A 480 -10.80 35.50 23.74
N ALA A 481 -11.97 35.52 23.09
CA ALA A 481 -12.90 34.41 23.11
C ALA A 481 -12.29 33.13 22.50
N LYS A 482 -11.52 33.27 21.42
CA LYS A 482 -10.88 32.14 20.74
C LYS A 482 -9.65 31.63 21.49
N GLU A 483 -8.91 32.50 22.17
CA GLU A 483 -7.80 32.12 23.07
C GLU A 483 -8.29 31.21 24.21
N LEU A 484 -9.42 31.59 24.82
CA LEU A 484 -10.08 30.76 25.84
C LEU A 484 -10.63 29.45 25.27
N GLU A 485 -11.27 29.49 24.10
CA GLU A 485 -11.87 28.32 23.46
C GLU A 485 -10.81 27.27 23.06
N LEU A 486 -9.72 27.71 22.42
CA LEU A 486 -8.66 26.82 21.94
C LEU A 486 -7.59 26.51 22.99
N ASN A 487 -7.67 27.17 24.16
CA ASN A 487 -6.68 27.06 25.22
C ASN A 487 -5.26 27.46 24.76
N VAL A 488 -5.13 28.61 24.10
CA VAL A 488 -3.87 29.13 23.55
C VAL A 488 -3.79 30.66 23.68
N LEU A 489 -2.60 31.22 23.52
CA LEU A 489 -2.32 32.65 23.45
C LEU A 489 -1.64 32.98 22.12
N PHE A 490 -2.23 33.91 21.37
CA PHE A 490 -1.64 34.37 20.10
C PHE A 490 -0.55 35.43 20.37
N PRO A 491 0.56 35.42 19.61
CA PRO A 491 1.57 36.47 19.69
C PRO A 491 0.97 37.84 19.38
N GLU A 492 1.40 38.86 20.12
CA GLU A 492 0.96 40.24 19.89
C GLU A 492 1.30 40.73 18.48
N GLU A 493 2.49 40.41 17.97
CA GLU A 493 2.91 40.73 16.60
C GLU A 493 1.98 40.09 15.56
N PHE A 494 1.52 38.86 15.80
CA PHE A 494 0.56 38.19 14.94
C PHE A 494 -0.81 38.88 14.99
N LYS A 495 -1.32 39.20 16.19
CA LYS A 495 -2.59 39.91 16.37
C LYS A 495 -2.58 41.24 15.63
N GLU A 496 -1.50 42.01 15.75
CA GLU A 496 -1.32 43.28 15.04
C GLU A 496 -1.35 43.10 13.51
N LYS A 497 -0.66 42.08 12.98
CA LYS A 497 -0.66 41.79 11.54
C LYS A 497 -2.04 41.43 11.00
N ILE A 498 -2.83 40.67 11.76
CA ILE A 498 -4.20 40.29 11.37
C ILE A 498 -5.14 41.51 11.44
N LEU A 499 -5.09 42.28 12.54
CA LEU A 499 -5.92 43.48 12.71
C LEU A 499 -5.61 44.55 11.65
N ALA A 500 -4.33 44.73 11.30
CA ALA A 500 -3.89 45.64 10.25
C ALA A 500 -4.11 45.09 8.83
N LYS A 501 -4.63 43.85 8.67
CA LYS A 501 -4.80 43.15 7.37
C LYS A 501 -3.50 43.06 6.56
N ARG A 502 -2.38 42.96 7.27
CA ARG A 502 -1.01 42.95 6.73
C ARG A 502 -0.55 41.55 6.32
N LEU A 503 -0.91 40.53 7.09
CA LEU A 503 -0.58 39.15 6.77
C LEU A 503 -1.43 38.62 5.60
N LYS A 504 -0.78 38.32 4.48
CA LYS A 504 -1.37 37.62 3.34
C LYS A 504 -0.46 36.49 2.89
N ILE A 505 -1.04 35.29 2.77
CA ILE A 505 -0.32 34.08 2.35
C ILE A 505 -0.82 33.68 0.98
N ARG A 506 0.10 33.57 0.01
CA ARG A 506 -0.26 33.29 -1.38
C ARG A 506 -0.92 31.91 -1.50
N GLY A 507 -2.08 31.85 -2.13
CA GLY A 507 -2.82 30.59 -2.33
C GLY A 507 -3.76 30.22 -1.17
N TYR A 508 -3.76 30.98 -0.08
CA TYR A 508 -4.57 30.70 1.10
C TYR A 508 -5.53 31.85 1.41
N LYS A 509 -6.75 31.48 1.82
CA LYS A 509 -7.74 32.39 2.36
C LYS A 509 -7.55 32.47 3.87
N MET A 510 -7.22 33.65 4.36
CA MET A 510 -7.12 33.91 5.81
C MET A 510 -8.48 33.74 6.47
N LEU A 511 -8.52 32.99 7.57
CA LEU A 511 -9.69 32.88 8.43
C LEU A 511 -9.81 34.13 9.32
N LYS A 512 -11.03 34.44 9.75
CA LYS A 512 -11.26 35.44 10.81
C LYS A 512 -10.92 34.80 12.17
N PRO A 513 -10.53 35.57 13.21
CA PRO A 513 -10.20 35.02 14.52
C PRO A 513 -11.23 34.04 15.09
N ALA A 514 -12.52 34.34 14.96
CA ALA A 514 -13.60 33.45 15.41
C ALA A 514 -13.65 32.09 14.69
N GLY A 515 -13.03 31.95 13.52
CA GLY A 515 -12.97 30.74 12.72
C GLY A 515 -11.70 29.91 12.89
N TYR A 516 -10.75 30.32 13.72
CA TYR A 516 -9.56 29.49 13.99
C TYR A 516 -9.95 28.22 14.77
N TYR A 517 -9.19 27.15 14.55
CA TYR A 517 -9.39 25.85 15.19
C TYR A 517 -8.08 25.09 15.34
N ILE A 518 -8.10 24.03 16.14
CA ILE A 518 -6.93 23.18 16.42
C ILE A 518 -6.84 22.04 15.40
N GLU A 519 -5.63 21.79 14.89
CA GLU A 519 -5.28 20.67 14.04
C GLU A 519 -4.29 19.74 14.76
N ASN A 520 -4.61 18.44 14.83
CA ASN A 520 -3.86 17.41 15.53
C ASN A 520 -3.60 16.14 14.70
N GLU A 521 -4.09 16.04 13.47
CA GLU A 521 -3.97 14.85 12.61
C GLU A 521 -2.51 14.53 12.27
N TYR A 522 -1.65 15.54 12.18
CA TYR A 522 -0.25 15.42 11.79
C TYR A 522 0.69 15.05 12.95
N THR A 523 0.17 14.98 14.18
CA THR A 523 0.96 14.82 15.41
C THR A 523 1.69 13.48 15.50
N SER A 524 1.18 12.46 14.81
CA SER A 524 1.82 11.15 14.73
C SER A 524 3.18 11.19 14.02
N ARG A 525 3.32 12.03 12.98
CA ARG A 525 4.56 12.27 12.22
C ARG A 525 5.33 13.47 12.76
N THR A 526 4.60 14.46 13.26
CA THR A 526 5.10 15.78 13.67
C THR A 526 4.59 16.12 15.08
N PRO A 527 5.07 15.47 16.16
CA PRO A 527 4.56 15.69 17.52
C PRO A 527 4.61 17.16 17.97
N GLU A 528 5.55 17.93 17.42
CA GLU A 528 5.65 19.37 17.66
C GLU A 528 4.46 20.19 17.12
N SER A 529 3.65 19.62 16.26
CA SER A 529 2.42 20.22 15.73
C SER A 529 1.21 20.03 16.66
N TYR A 530 1.37 19.37 17.80
CA TYR A 530 0.26 19.16 18.72
C TYR A 530 -0.29 20.50 19.21
N ASN A 531 -1.62 20.64 19.18
CA ASN A 531 -2.36 21.87 19.40
C ASN A 531 -1.94 23.02 18.49
N SER A 532 -1.52 22.72 17.26
CA SER A 532 -1.33 23.75 16.25
C SER A 532 -2.65 24.40 15.85
N VAL A 533 -2.63 25.70 15.56
CA VAL A 533 -3.83 26.47 15.26
C VAL A 533 -3.89 26.85 13.79
N VAL A 534 -4.96 26.43 13.10
CA VAL A 534 -5.24 26.78 11.71
C VAL A 534 -5.73 28.23 11.62
N ILE A 535 -5.05 29.01 10.77
CA ILE A 535 -5.33 30.44 10.55
C ILE A 535 -5.69 30.76 9.10
N ALA A 536 -5.44 29.86 8.16
CA ALA A 536 -5.77 30.02 6.75
C ALA A 536 -5.91 28.66 6.05
N GLU A 537 -6.71 28.62 4.98
CA GLU A 537 -7.03 27.40 4.22
C GLU A 537 -7.01 27.69 2.72
N ASN A 538 -6.67 26.69 1.89
CA ASN A 538 -6.75 26.81 0.43
C ASN A 538 -8.06 26.26 -0.17
N GLY A 539 -8.91 25.63 0.64
CA GLY A 539 -10.17 25.02 0.19
C GLY A 539 -10.02 23.67 -0.50
N LEU A 540 -8.80 23.13 -0.58
CA LEU A 540 -8.49 21.79 -1.09
C LEU A 540 -8.07 20.83 0.03
N GLY A 541 -7.77 21.34 1.23
CA GLY A 541 -7.41 20.56 2.41
C GLY A 541 -6.11 21.04 3.06
N ASP A 542 -5.30 21.85 2.36
CA ASP A 542 -4.08 22.40 2.94
C ASP A 542 -4.40 23.57 3.87
N THR A 543 -3.62 23.65 4.94
CA THR A 543 -3.82 24.65 6.00
C THR A 543 -2.54 25.36 6.38
N ILE A 544 -2.66 26.60 6.84
CA ILE A 544 -1.58 27.33 7.50
C ILE A 544 -1.81 27.33 9.00
N ASN A 545 -0.77 26.94 9.72
CA ASN A 545 -0.81 26.68 11.15
C ASN A 545 0.23 27.50 11.93
N LEU A 546 -0.11 27.84 13.17
CA LEU A 546 0.83 28.34 14.18
C LEU A 546 1.13 27.24 15.19
N PHE A 547 2.40 27.12 15.60
CA PHE A 547 2.84 26.10 16.57
C PHE A 547 2.97 26.69 17.95
N LEU A 548 2.80 25.87 18.99
CA LEU A 548 3.18 26.26 20.34
C LEU A 548 4.69 26.55 20.42
N GLU A 549 5.06 27.51 21.27
CA GLU A 549 6.43 27.74 21.70
C GLU A 549 7.02 26.45 22.28
N LYS A 550 8.32 26.20 22.10
CA LYS A 550 8.95 24.95 22.54
C LYS A 550 8.68 24.71 24.03
N ASP A 551 8.87 25.75 24.84
CA ASP A 551 8.81 25.71 26.30
C ASP A 551 7.51 26.30 26.87
N SER A 552 6.46 26.45 26.06
CA SER A 552 5.13 26.89 26.51
C SER A 552 4.03 25.92 26.14
N ASP A 553 3.00 25.86 26.97
CA ASP A 553 1.81 25.03 26.77
C ASP A 553 0.65 25.78 26.12
N PHE A 554 0.73 27.12 26.11
CA PHE A 554 -0.34 27.99 25.64
C PHE A 554 0.13 28.97 24.58
N LYS A 555 1.38 29.45 24.65
CA LYS A 555 1.86 30.49 23.74
C LYS A 555 2.16 29.92 22.37
N LEU A 556 1.56 30.49 21.34
CA LEU A 556 1.90 30.20 19.95
C LEU A 556 3.12 31.02 19.52
N LYS A 557 3.89 30.52 18.55
CA LYS A 557 4.97 31.23 17.88
C LYS A 557 4.39 32.05 16.72
N ASP A 558 5.00 33.20 16.43
CA ASP A 558 4.74 33.91 15.16
C ASP A 558 5.55 33.29 14.01
N GLU A 559 5.32 32.00 13.78
CA GLU A 559 5.92 31.21 12.71
C GLU A 559 4.83 30.40 12.01
N TYR A 560 4.80 30.49 10.68
CA TYR A 560 3.75 29.89 9.87
C TYR A 560 4.21 28.56 9.27
N TYR A 561 3.38 27.53 9.41
CA TYR A 561 3.63 26.20 8.89
C TYR A 561 2.53 25.79 7.93
N GLU A 562 2.92 25.35 6.73
CA GLU A 562 2.04 24.81 5.71
C GLU A 562 1.89 23.30 5.91
N PHE A 563 0.65 22.84 6.04
CA PHE A 563 0.29 21.43 6.18
C PHE A 563 -0.31 20.98 4.87
N LEU A 564 0.31 19.99 4.24
CA LEU A 564 -0.07 19.50 2.92
C LEU A 564 -0.89 18.22 3.07
N HIS A 565 -2.17 18.26 2.70
CA HIS A 565 -3.09 17.14 2.91
C HIS A 565 -2.73 15.93 2.03
N GLU A 566 -2.24 16.16 0.80
CA GLU A 566 -1.92 15.09 -0.15
C GLU A 566 -0.68 14.28 0.27
N THR A 567 0.26 14.93 0.95
CA THR A 567 1.57 14.35 1.26
C THR A 567 1.80 14.12 2.74
N GLY A 568 0.89 14.59 3.60
CA GLY A 568 1.08 14.56 5.05
C GLY A 568 2.30 15.37 5.53
N GLU A 569 2.83 16.28 4.70
CA GLU A 569 4.03 17.03 5.00
C GLU A 569 3.73 18.34 5.74
N VAL A 570 4.49 18.59 6.80
CA VAL A 570 4.52 19.86 7.52
C VAL A 570 5.79 20.63 7.14
N LYS A 571 5.62 21.84 6.58
CA LYS A 571 6.71 22.70 6.09
C LYS A 571 6.64 24.08 6.71
N LYS A 572 7.77 24.58 7.26
CA LYS A 572 7.87 25.98 7.68
C LYS A 572 7.84 26.89 6.45
N LEU A 573 6.98 27.91 6.44
CA LEU A 573 6.90 28.86 5.34
C LEU A 573 8.11 29.82 5.36
N GLY A 574 8.81 29.89 4.22
CA GLY A 574 9.87 30.87 4.00
C GLY A 574 9.33 32.28 3.81
N LEU A 575 10.14 33.29 4.17
CA LEU A 575 9.81 34.72 4.13
C LEU A 575 9.27 35.23 2.77
N GLY A 576 9.56 34.55 1.66
CA GLY A 576 9.09 34.92 0.32
C GLY A 576 7.66 34.48 -0.04
N ARG A 577 6.98 33.67 0.79
CA ARG A 577 5.63 33.13 0.51
C ARG A 577 4.48 33.94 1.11
N TYR A 578 4.79 34.92 1.95
CA TYR A 578 3.81 35.82 2.55
C TYR A 578 4.31 37.26 2.49
N LYS A 579 3.38 38.21 2.36
CA LYS A 579 3.68 39.64 2.47
C LYS A 579 3.36 40.08 3.90
N MET A 580 4.29 40.84 4.50
CA MET A 580 4.11 41.54 5.76
C MET A 580 3.58 42.96 5.51
#